data_AF-A0A0G0PSD7-F1
#
_entry.id   AF-A0A0G0PSD7-F1
#
_cell.length_a   1.000
_cell.length_b   1.000
_cell.length_c   1.000
_cell.angle_alpha   90.00
_cell.angle_beta   90.00
_cell.angle_gamma   90.00
#
_symmetry.space_group_name_H-M   'P 1'
#
loop_
_entity.id
_entity.type
_entity.pdbx_description
1 polymer ?
#
loop_
_entity_poly.entity_id
_entity_poly.type
_entity_poly.pdbx_seq_one_letter_code
_entity_poly.pdbx_strand_id
1 'polypeptide(L)'
;MPISHHTSKARVLKQVEPKLSSFKVPEFLFFQTASFLNSASEIIDQVKTCFQGRPLVIRSSAADEDGTGNTCAGEYDSVLNVSSTDSNAIHAAIGAVIASYERKGPRTGGDEIIVQEMLRNTVMSGVVFTHDLNTGAPYYVINYDDVSGLTNTVTSGDGEYANR
;
A
#
# COMPACT_ATOMS: atom_id res chain seq x y z
N MET A 1 -15.39 8.63 -26.34
CA MET A 1 -15.35 7.57 -25.31
C MET A 1 -14.50 8.07 -24.17
N PRO A 2 -14.98 8.16 -22.91
CA PRO A 2 -14.08 8.42 -21.81
C PRO A 2 -13.34 7.13 -21.50
N ILE A 3 -12.02 7.16 -21.65
CA ILE A 3 -11.12 6.13 -21.12
C ILE A 3 -11.06 6.41 -19.61
N SER A 4 -11.70 5.58 -18.78
CA SER A 4 -11.47 5.62 -17.34
C SER A 4 -10.05 5.14 -17.08
N HIS A 5 -9.11 6.09 -16.90
CA HIS A 5 -7.78 5.76 -16.42
C HIS A 5 -7.88 5.39 -14.93
N HIS A 6 -8.18 4.12 -14.65
CA HIS A 6 -8.02 3.54 -13.33
C HIS A 6 -6.54 3.64 -12.95
N THR A 7 -6.26 4.31 -11.83
CA THR A 7 -4.89 4.61 -11.37
C THR A 7 -4.66 3.80 -10.11
N SER A 8 -3.70 2.88 -10.13
CA SER A 8 -3.37 2.03 -8.97
C SER A 8 -2.85 2.85 -7.78
N LYS A 9 -2.87 2.29 -6.56
CA LYS A 9 -2.28 2.91 -5.35
C LYS A 9 -0.85 3.40 -5.58
N ALA A 10 -0.02 2.60 -6.24
CA ALA A 10 1.37 2.94 -6.52
C ALA A 10 1.48 4.19 -7.39
N ARG A 11 0.61 4.28 -8.41
CA ARG A 11 0.55 5.42 -9.33
C ARG A 11 0.00 6.66 -8.66
N VAL A 12 -1.02 6.54 -7.80
CA VAL A 12 -1.53 7.64 -6.98
C VAL A 12 -0.43 8.19 -6.07
N LEU A 13 0.27 7.33 -5.33
CA LEU A 13 1.39 7.74 -4.48
C LEU A 13 2.45 8.50 -5.29
N LYS A 14 2.83 7.98 -6.47
CA LYS A 14 3.85 8.62 -7.31
C LYS A 14 3.42 9.98 -7.87
N GLN A 15 2.13 10.14 -8.17
CA GLN A 15 1.58 11.41 -8.67
C GLN A 15 1.42 12.47 -7.58
N VAL A 16 1.11 12.05 -6.36
CA VAL A 16 0.83 12.94 -5.23
C VAL A 16 2.12 13.35 -4.51
N GLU A 17 3.10 12.44 -4.36
CA GLU A 17 4.40 12.68 -3.72
C GLU A 17 5.01 14.06 -4.04
N PRO A 18 5.21 14.48 -5.31
CA PRO A 18 5.84 15.76 -5.63
C PRO A 18 4.96 16.99 -5.37
N LYS A 19 3.66 16.80 -5.08
CA LYS A 19 2.69 17.88 -4.83
C LYS A 19 2.50 18.18 -3.34
N LEU A 20 3.02 17.33 -2.46
CA LEU A 20 2.87 17.48 -1.03
C LEU A 20 3.90 18.46 -0.48
N SER A 21 3.43 19.52 0.17
CA SER A 21 4.30 20.51 0.86
C SER A 21 4.41 20.24 2.36
N SER A 22 3.38 19.63 2.95
CA SER A 22 3.24 19.47 4.41
C SER A 22 3.31 18.01 4.86
N PHE A 23 3.33 17.06 3.93
CA PHE A 23 3.33 15.62 4.21
C PHE A 23 4.52 14.96 3.52
N LYS A 24 5.07 13.92 4.16
CA LYS A 24 6.15 13.12 3.61
C LYS A 24 5.63 11.73 3.28
N VAL A 25 5.77 11.33 2.02
CA VAL A 25 5.59 9.92 1.64
C VAL A 25 6.87 9.17 2.03
N PRO A 26 6.78 8.07 2.80
CA PRO A 26 7.94 7.22 3.06
C PRO A 26 8.51 6.69 1.75
N GLU A 27 9.84 6.53 1.70
CA GLU A 27 10.52 6.06 0.49
C GLU A 27 9.89 4.74 0.00
N PHE A 28 9.64 4.66 -1.29
CA PHE A 28 8.98 3.51 -1.89
C PHE A 28 9.44 3.31 -3.32
N LEU A 29 9.29 2.07 -3.78
CA LEU A 29 9.41 1.67 -5.17
C LEU A 29 8.23 0.77 -5.52
N PHE A 30 7.93 0.67 -6.80
CA PHE A 30 6.87 -0.21 -7.28
C PHE A 30 7.23 -0.80 -8.63
N PHE A 31 6.69 -1.97 -8.91
CA PHE A 31 6.92 -2.71 -10.14
C PHE A 31 5.72 -3.62 -10.45
N GLN A 32 5.60 -4.04 -11.71
CA GLN A 32 4.57 -5.00 -12.09
C GLN A 32 4.92 -6.40 -11.60
N THR A 33 3.90 -7.17 -11.26
CA THR A 33 4.01 -8.61 -10.94
C THR A 33 4.75 -9.37 -12.05
N ALA A 34 4.41 -9.12 -13.31
CA ALA A 34 5.08 -9.72 -14.47
C ALA A 34 6.59 -9.41 -14.51
N SER A 35 7.02 -8.20 -14.14
CA SER A 35 8.44 -7.84 -14.08
C SER A 35 9.18 -8.67 -13.03
N PHE A 36 8.56 -8.91 -11.87
CA PHE A 36 9.14 -9.74 -10.82
C PHE A 36 9.24 -11.21 -11.22
N LEU A 37 8.20 -11.75 -11.86
CA LEU A 37 8.23 -13.14 -12.35
C LEU A 37 9.31 -13.37 -13.41
N ASN A 38 9.62 -12.35 -14.21
CA ASN A 38 10.67 -12.43 -15.24
C ASN A 38 12.09 -12.16 -14.71
N SER A 39 12.23 -11.23 -13.74
CA SER A 39 13.54 -10.71 -13.30
C SER A 39 13.61 -10.55 -11.77
N ALA A 40 13.25 -11.59 -11.01
CA ALA A 40 13.17 -11.52 -9.54
C ALA A 40 14.47 -11.04 -8.87
N SER A 41 15.63 -11.55 -9.31
CA SER A 41 16.93 -11.20 -8.73
C SER A 41 17.25 -9.71 -8.90
N GLU A 42 17.00 -9.14 -10.08
CA GLU A 42 17.27 -7.72 -10.37
C GLU A 42 16.40 -6.82 -9.50
N ILE A 43 15.12 -7.16 -9.35
CA ILE A 43 14.20 -6.40 -8.50
C ILE A 43 14.61 -6.49 -7.03
N ILE A 44 15.01 -7.67 -6.56
CA ILE A 44 15.49 -7.84 -5.18
C ILE A 44 16.74 -6.98 -4.94
N ASP A 45 17.68 -6.94 -5.88
CA ASP A 45 18.88 -6.12 -5.75
C ASP A 45 18.56 -4.61 -5.77
N GLN A 46 17.58 -4.18 -6.56
CA GLN A 46 17.07 -2.81 -6.53
C GLN A 46 16.45 -2.47 -5.16
N VAL A 47 15.63 -3.37 -4.61
CA VAL A 47 15.05 -3.22 -3.27
C VAL A 47 16.15 -3.07 -2.21
N LYS A 48 17.12 -3.96 -2.19
CA LYS A 48 18.25 -3.91 -1.24
C LYS A 48 19.00 -2.58 -1.33
N THR A 49 19.27 -2.14 -2.56
CA THR A 49 20.02 -0.91 -2.83
C THR A 49 19.26 0.34 -2.40
N CYS A 50 17.95 0.40 -2.63
CA CYS A 50 17.10 1.52 -2.25
C CYS A 50 16.98 1.64 -0.73
N PHE A 51 16.70 0.54 -0.03
CA PHE A 51 16.35 0.60 1.40
C PHE A 51 17.51 0.43 2.37
N GLN A 52 18.64 -0.14 1.94
CA GLN A 52 19.92 -0.12 2.68
C GLN A 52 19.81 -0.60 4.14
N GLY A 53 19.04 -1.66 4.40
CA GLY A 53 18.86 -2.24 5.74
C GLY A 53 17.66 -1.70 6.53
N ARG A 54 16.93 -0.71 6.00
CA ARG A 54 15.64 -0.29 6.58
C ARG A 54 14.59 -1.39 6.45
N PRO A 55 13.71 -1.57 7.45
CA PRO A 55 12.60 -2.53 7.35
C PRO A 55 11.62 -2.11 6.27
N LEU A 56 10.95 -3.09 5.67
CA LEU A 56 10.04 -2.89 4.56
C LEU A 56 8.62 -3.31 4.92
N VAL A 57 7.68 -2.68 4.25
CA VAL A 57 6.33 -3.18 4.05
C VAL A 57 6.12 -3.43 2.57
N ILE A 58 5.65 -4.62 2.22
CA ILE A 58 5.33 -5.00 0.85
C ILE A 58 3.81 -5.04 0.72
N ARG A 59 3.27 -4.19 -0.15
CA ARG A 59 1.83 -3.93 -0.26
C ARG A 59 1.33 -4.24 -1.64
N SER A 60 0.09 -4.68 -1.68
CA SER A 60 -0.68 -4.79 -2.90
C SER A 60 -0.98 -3.42 -3.53
N SER A 61 -0.97 -3.38 -4.86
CA SER A 61 -1.39 -2.26 -5.69
C SER A 61 -2.04 -2.81 -6.97
N ALA A 62 -3.23 -3.38 -6.82
CA ALA A 62 -3.95 -4.00 -7.91
C ALA A 62 -4.48 -2.95 -8.91
N ALA A 63 -4.60 -3.34 -10.18
CA ALA A 63 -5.09 -2.45 -11.24
C ALA A 63 -6.62 -2.21 -11.15
N ASP A 64 -7.34 -3.08 -10.46
CA ASP A 64 -8.80 -3.11 -10.34
C ASP A 64 -9.34 -2.63 -8.99
N GLU A 65 -8.48 -2.09 -8.12
CA GLU A 65 -8.86 -1.74 -6.75
C GLU A 65 -9.90 -0.60 -6.67
N ASP A 66 -10.03 0.19 -7.75
CA ASP A 66 -11.01 1.26 -7.94
C ASP A 66 -12.00 0.94 -9.09
N GLY A 67 -12.61 -0.25 -9.07
CA GLY A 67 -13.70 -0.61 -10.00
C GLY A 67 -14.97 0.20 -9.76
N THR A 68 -15.74 0.46 -10.82
CA THR A 68 -16.92 1.38 -10.85
C THR A 68 -18.14 0.95 -10.02
N GLY A 69 -18.01 -0.04 -9.12
CA GLY A 69 -19.12 -0.54 -8.32
C GLY A 69 -18.78 -1.01 -6.91
N ASN A 70 -17.51 -1.27 -6.59
CA ASN A 70 -17.04 -1.68 -5.26
C ASN A 70 -15.60 -1.20 -5.08
N THR A 71 -15.35 -0.44 -4.01
CA THR A 71 -13.99 -0.11 -3.55
C THR A 71 -13.46 -1.29 -2.75
N CYS A 72 -12.44 -1.97 -3.27
CA CYS A 72 -11.86 -3.16 -2.65
C CYS A 72 -10.72 -2.78 -1.69
N ALA A 73 -10.89 -1.68 -0.95
CA ALA A 73 -9.87 -1.18 -0.05
C ALA A 73 -9.56 -2.22 1.04
N GLY A 74 -8.32 -2.69 1.10
CA GLY A 74 -7.86 -3.68 2.08
C GLY A 74 -8.13 -5.14 1.69
N GLU A 75 -8.49 -5.42 0.44
CA GLU A 75 -8.84 -6.78 0.00
C GLU A 75 -7.62 -7.69 -0.24
N TYR A 76 -6.43 -7.12 -0.46
CA TYR A 76 -5.20 -7.86 -0.75
C TYR A 76 -4.14 -7.70 0.33
N ASP A 77 -3.34 -8.74 0.50
CA ASP A 77 -2.44 -8.86 1.64
C ASP A 77 -1.31 -7.81 1.59
N SER A 78 -0.82 -7.45 2.78
CA SER A 78 0.42 -6.70 2.96
C SER A 78 1.31 -7.44 3.93
N VAL A 79 2.60 -7.55 3.61
CA VAL A 79 3.59 -8.22 4.45
C VAL A 79 4.43 -7.15 5.15
N LEU A 80 4.34 -7.11 6.48
CA LEU A 80 4.99 -6.09 7.31
C LEU A 80 6.38 -6.55 7.79
N ASN A 81 7.23 -5.57 8.13
CA ASN A 81 8.54 -5.77 8.79
C ASN A 81 9.47 -6.76 8.08
N VAL A 82 9.52 -6.69 6.75
CA VAL A 82 10.41 -7.51 5.92
C VAL A 82 11.81 -6.91 5.96
N SER A 83 12.84 -7.73 6.18
CA SER A 83 14.23 -7.25 6.18
C SER A 83 14.69 -6.93 4.76
N SER A 84 15.14 -5.69 4.52
CA SER A 84 15.69 -5.31 3.21
C SER A 84 17.08 -5.86 2.92
N THR A 85 17.73 -6.55 3.86
CA THR A 85 19.01 -7.23 3.61
C THR A 85 18.85 -8.70 3.25
N ASP A 86 17.67 -9.28 3.51
CA ASP A 86 17.38 -10.69 3.32
C ASP A 86 16.63 -10.91 2.00
N SER A 87 17.35 -11.38 0.99
CA SER A 87 16.80 -11.69 -0.33
C SER A 87 15.67 -12.72 -0.27
N ASN A 88 15.75 -13.72 0.62
CA ASN A 88 14.73 -14.76 0.74
C ASN A 88 13.46 -14.19 1.39
N ALA A 89 13.61 -13.34 2.41
CA ALA A 89 12.47 -12.67 3.03
C ALA A 89 11.74 -11.74 2.05
N ILE A 90 12.49 -10.97 1.25
CA ILE A 90 11.92 -10.12 0.19
C ILE A 90 11.17 -10.97 -0.82
N HIS A 91 11.80 -12.03 -1.34
CA HIS A 91 11.19 -12.91 -2.32
C HIS A 91 9.90 -13.56 -1.80
N ALA A 92 9.93 -14.11 -0.59
CA ALA A 92 8.78 -14.74 0.03
C ALA A 92 7.64 -13.75 0.26
N ALA A 93 7.95 -12.53 0.73
CA ALA A 93 6.96 -11.50 0.96
C ALA A 93 6.30 -11.00 -0.34
N ILE A 94 7.08 -10.80 -1.41
CA ILE A 94 6.54 -10.46 -2.74
C ILE A 94 5.66 -11.62 -3.24
N GLY A 95 6.13 -12.86 -3.13
CA GLY A 95 5.37 -14.05 -3.52
C GLY A 95 4.03 -14.17 -2.80
N ALA A 96 3.97 -13.84 -1.50
CA ALA A 96 2.73 -13.83 -0.72
C ALA A 96 1.74 -12.79 -1.26
N VAL A 97 2.21 -11.58 -1.60
CA VAL A 97 1.36 -10.54 -2.21
C VAL A 97 0.86 -10.98 -3.59
N ILE A 98 1.70 -11.60 -4.42
CA ILE A 98 1.29 -12.15 -5.73
C ILE A 98 0.20 -13.21 -5.56
N ALA A 99 0.42 -14.18 -4.68
CA ALA A 99 -0.56 -15.23 -4.40
C ALA A 99 -1.90 -14.66 -3.90
N SER A 100 -1.87 -13.53 -3.20
CA SER A 100 -3.08 -12.84 -2.74
C SER A 100 -3.96 -12.36 -3.90
N TYR A 101 -3.36 -11.97 -5.04
CA TYR A 101 -4.09 -11.58 -6.25
C TYR A 101 -4.75 -12.76 -6.95
N GLU A 102 -4.05 -13.89 -7.02
CA GLU A 102 -4.50 -15.10 -7.71
C GLU A 102 -5.72 -15.75 -7.04
N ARG A 103 -5.91 -15.55 -5.73
CA ARG A 103 -7.11 -16.01 -4.99
C ARG A 103 -8.43 -15.49 -5.60
N LYS A 104 -8.39 -14.41 -6.37
CA LYS A 104 -9.58 -13.77 -6.97
C LYS A 104 -9.80 -14.14 -8.43
N GLY A 105 -8.98 -15.02 -8.99
CA GLY A 105 -9.10 -15.54 -10.35
C GLY A 105 -7.92 -15.15 -11.24
N PRO A 106 -7.95 -15.57 -12.52
CA PRO A 106 -6.87 -15.33 -13.45
C PRO A 106 -6.62 -13.83 -13.64
N ARG A 107 -5.41 -13.37 -13.33
CA ARG A 107 -4.97 -11.99 -13.53
C ARG A 107 -4.16 -11.87 -14.82
N THR A 108 -4.27 -10.73 -15.50
CA THR A 108 -3.55 -10.44 -16.75
C THR A 108 -2.10 -9.97 -16.53
N GLY A 109 -1.57 -10.08 -15.32
CA GLY A 109 -0.19 -9.67 -14.97
C GLY A 109 0.02 -8.14 -14.91
N GLY A 110 -1.06 -7.35 -15.00
CA GLY A 110 -1.02 -5.89 -14.91
C GLY A 110 -0.96 -5.35 -13.48
N ASP A 111 -1.13 -6.19 -12.47
CA ASP A 111 -1.09 -5.78 -11.07
C ASP A 111 0.32 -5.35 -10.66
N GLU A 112 0.39 -4.33 -9.81
CA GLU A 112 1.64 -3.75 -9.31
C GLU A 112 1.85 -4.11 -7.84
N ILE A 113 3.09 -4.05 -7.38
CA ILE A 113 3.46 -4.26 -5.98
C ILE A 113 4.21 -3.02 -5.52
N ILE A 114 3.91 -2.56 -4.31
CA ILE A 114 4.62 -1.47 -3.64
C ILE A 114 5.55 -2.10 -2.61
N VAL A 115 6.83 -1.74 -2.66
CA VAL A 115 7.77 -1.96 -1.56
C VAL A 115 8.06 -0.59 -0.96
N GLN A 116 7.79 -0.42 0.32
CA GLN A 116 7.88 0.87 1.00
C GLN A 116 8.65 0.72 2.32
N GLU A 117 9.35 1.76 2.74
CA GLU A 117 9.97 1.83 4.05
C GLU A 117 8.89 1.67 5.14
N MET A 118 9.09 0.70 6.03
CA MET A 118 8.20 0.48 7.17
C MET A 118 8.52 1.51 8.26
N LEU A 119 7.53 2.37 8.55
CA LEU A 119 7.63 3.29 9.68
C LEU A 119 7.65 2.50 11.00
N ARG A 120 8.58 2.88 11.88
CA ARG A 120 8.70 2.36 13.24
C ARG A 120 8.37 3.47 14.24
N ASN A 121 7.95 3.07 15.44
CA ASN A 121 7.65 4.00 16.55
C ASN A 121 6.57 5.04 16.22
N THR A 122 5.53 4.61 15.48
CA THR A 122 4.39 5.46 15.19
C THR A 122 3.67 5.83 16.49
N VAL A 123 3.60 7.13 16.80
CA VAL A 123 2.90 7.64 17.98
C VAL A 123 1.39 7.78 17.75
N MET A 124 0.98 7.91 16.49
CA MET A 124 -0.42 8.06 16.09
C MET A 124 -0.57 7.63 14.63
N SER A 125 -1.66 6.94 14.31
CA SER A 125 -2.03 6.60 12.93
C SER A 125 -3.48 6.93 12.68
N GLY A 126 -3.88 7.16 11.42
CA GLY A 126 -5.25 7.53 11.12
C GLY A 126 -5.56 7.66 9.65
N VAL A 127 -6.82 7.98 9.38
CA VAL A 127 -7.38 8.25 8.06
C VAL A 127 -8.10 9.59 8.11
N VAL A 128 -7.85 10.43 7.11
CA VAL A 128 -8.49 11.74 6.97
C VAL A 128 -9.41 11.72 5.75
N PHE A 129 -10.66 12.14 5.94
CA PHE A 129 -11.61 12.43 4.88
C PHE A 129 -11.78 13.95 4.78
N THR A 130 -11.83 14.47 3.56
CA THR A 130 -12.04 15.92 3.33
C THR A 130 -13.50 16.33 3.34
N HIS A 131 -14.41 15.34 3.39
CA HIS A 131 -15.86 15.51 3.49
C HIS A 131 -16.39 14.41 4.43
N ASP A 132 -17.50 14.70 5.11
CA ASP A 132 -18.23 13.68 5.86
C ASP A 132 -18.85 12.66 4.91
N LEU A 133 -18.61 11.37 5.18
CA LEU A 133 -19.06 10.27 4.31
C LEU A 133 -20.58 10.08 4.33
N ASN A 134 -21.27 10.51 5.39
CA ASN A 134 -22.70 10.29 5.55
C ASN A 134 -23.54 11.40 4.88
N THR A 135 -23.08 12.64 5.00
CA THR A 135 -23.83 13.83 4.58
C THR A 135 -23.21 14.53 3.38
N GLY A 136 -21.95 14.23 3.05
CA GLY A 136 -21.19 14.95 2.04
C GLY A 136 -20.83 16.39 2.45
N ALA A 137 -21.02 16.75 3.73
CA ALA A 137 -20.70 18.08 4.21
C ALA A 137 -19.18 18.34 4.14
N PRO A 138 -18.73 19.57 3.81
CA PRO A 138 -17.33 19.91 3.57
C PRO A 138 -16.55 20.11 4.88
N TYR A 139 -16.57 19.10 5.74
CA TYR A 139 -15.81 19.04 6.98
C TYR A 139 -14.67 18.02 6.85
N TYR A 140 -13.52 18.35 7.43
CA TYR A 140 -12.47 17.37 7.65
C TYR A 140 -12.91 16.41 8.76
N VAL A 141 -12.94 15.12 8.45
CA VAL A 141 -13.17 14.04 9.42
C VAL A 141 -11.86 13.29 9.60
N ILE A 142 -11.32 13.27 10.81
CA ILE A 142 -10.04 12.64 11.14
C ILE A 142 -10.32 11.48 12.09
N ASN A 143 -10.16 10.26 11.60
CA ASN A 143 -10.20 9.06 12.42
C ASN A 143 -8.78 8.67 12.77
N TYR A 144 -8.45 8.51 14.04
CA TYR A 144 -7.08 8.19 14.45
C TYR A 144 -7.06 7.25 15.65
N ASP A 145 -5.94 6.56 15.80
CA ASP A 145 -5.58 5.73 16.93
C ASP A 145 -4.33 6.34 17.58
N ASP A 146 -4.52 6.84 18.80
CA ASP A 146 -3.51 7.45 19.66
C ASP A 146 -3.16 6.58 20.87
N VAL A 147 -3.71 5.36 20.96
CA VAL A 147 -3.56 4.47 22.11
C VAL A 147 -2.71 3.25 21.77
N SER A 148 -2.92 2.62 20.61
CA SER A 148 -2.24 1.36 20.27
C SER A 148 -0.89 1.54 19.59
N GLY A 149 -0.66 2.69 18.94
CA GLY A 149 0.54 2.95 18.12
C GLY A 149 0.64 2.10 16.85
N LEU A 150 -0.37 1.28 16.54
CA LEU A 150 -0.44 0.45 15.33
C LEU A 150 -0.97 1.27 14.15
N THR A 151 -0.46 1.00 12.94
CA THR A 151 -0.82 1.74 11.71
C THR A 151 -2.00 1.17 10.94
N ASN A 152 -2.52 0.01 11.37
CA ASN A 152 -3.57 -0.71 10.66
C ASN A 152 -4.94 -0.69 11.38
N THR A 153 -4.99 -0.35 12.67
CA THR A 153 -6.20 -0.43 13.51
C THR A 153 -7.40 0.32 12.94
N VAL A 154 -7.18 1.54 12.42
CA VAL A 154 -8.25 2.38 11.87
C VAL A 154 -8.70 1.90 10.47
N THR A 155 -7.79 1.30 9.70
CA THR A 155 -8.06 0.87 8.31
C THR A 155 -8.70 -0.52 8.21
N SER A 156 -8.54 -1.38 9.23
CA SER A 156 -9.14 -2.72 9.25
C SER A 156 -10.58 -2.77 9.77
N GLY A 157 -11.12 -1.65 10.29
CA GLY A 157 -12.50 -1.57 10.76
C GLY A 157 -12.79 -2.25 12.11
N ASP A 158 -11.85 -3.02 12.65
CA ASP A 158 -12.02 -3.87 13.85
C ASP A 158 -11.42 -3.29 15.15
N GLY A 159 -10.99 -2.03 15.16
CA GLY A 159 -10.35 -1.42 16.33
C GLY A 159 -11.33 -0.90 17.37
N GLU A 160 -11.35 -1.49 18.58
CA GLU A 160 -11.97 -0.88 19.79
C GLU A 160 -11.44 0.54 20.09
N TYR A 161 -10.28 0.90 19.54
CA TYR A 161 -9.59 2.17 19.74
C TYR A 161 -9.68 3.11 18.54
N ALA A 162 -10.53 2.80 17.55
CA ALA A 162 -10.80 3.72 16.45
C ALA A 162 -11.75 4.83 16.94
N ASN A 163 -11.17 5.98 17.33
CA ASN A 163 -11.95 7.17 17.62
C ASN A 163 -12.55 7.70 16.30
N ARG A 164 -13.87 7.85 16.27
CA ARG A 164 -14.68 8.41 15.17
C ARG A 164 -15.16 9.80 15.52
#